data_AF-A0A7D6A5R5-F1
#
_entry.id   AF-A0A7D6A5R5-F1
#
_cell.length_a   1.000
_cell.length_b   1.000
_cell.length_c   1.000
_cell.angle_alpha   90.00
_cell.angle_beta   90.00
_cell.angle_gamma   90.00
#
_symmetry.space_group_name_H-M   'P 1'
#
loop_
_entity.id
_entity.type
_entity.pdbx_description
1 polymer ?
#
loop_
_entity_poly.entity_id
_entity_poly.type
_entity_poly.pdbx_seq_one_letter_code
_entity_poly.pdbx_strand_id
1 'polypeptide(L)'
;MPAPEAAAVEIGDWPTWGAFVLAGISLLWQFVNEWRSSKKQKLSYQLSRIESLEAGVAEVRSYAMSYWLQPEQAGARDGIMLIHHLRELSVSASRYESFLWHSVKTDVLQLKVETTGSKFQVADRPQLQPGDPFIKSFMATAADLSRRLKDRKDQLEK
;
A
#
# COMPACT_ATOMS: atom_id res chain seq x y z
N MET A 1 36.13 33.52 57.75
CA MET A 1 34.90 32.79 58.12
C MET A 1 34.39 32.08 56.88
N PRO A 2 34.19 30.76 56.90
CA PRO A 2 33.83 29.97 55.72
C PRO A 2 32.36 30.17 55.31
N ALA A 3 32.10 29.98 54.01
CA ALA A 3 30.81 30.17 53.33
C ALA A 3 29.78 29.09 53.70
N PRO A 4 28.46 29.38 53.59
CA PRO A 4 27.42 28.42 53.91
C PRO A 4 27.39 27.28 52.90
N GLU A 5 27.40 26.06 53.41
CA GLU A 5 27.20 24.84 52.65
C GLU A 5 25.85 24.92 51.93
N ALA A 6 25.92 24.99 50.60
CA ALA A 6 24.80 24.62 49.76
C ALA A 6 24.41 23.19 50.15
N ALA A 7 23.22 23.04 50.71
CA ALA A 7 22.57 21.76 50.91
C ALA A 7 22.34 21.10 49.55
N ALA A 8 23.39 20.48 49.03
CA ALA A 8 23.28 19.44 48.04
C ALA A 8 22.57 18.29 48.75
N VAL A 9 21.30 18.09 48.41
CA VAL A 9 20.57 16.88 48.76
C VAL A 9 21.42 15.72 48.23
N GLU A 10 22.13 15.04 49.13
CA GLU A 10 22.98 13.91 48.79
C GLU A 10 22.11 12.85 48.11
N ILE A 11 22.48 12.49 46.89
CA ILE A 11 21.96 11.34 46.14
C ILE A 11 22.50 10.02 46.79
N GLY A 12 22.61 10.01 48.11
CA GLY A 12 23.20 8.94 48.93
C GLY A 12 22.18 8.16 49.74
N ASP A 13 20.93 8.62 49.83
CA ASP A 13 19.91 8.01 50.72
C ASP A 13 18.62 7.62 49.98
N TRP A 14 18.75 7.16 48.73
CA TRP A 14 17.65 6.52 48.02
C TRP A 14 17.68 5.01 48.28
N PRO A 15 16.63 4.40 48.86
CA PRO A 15 16.62 2.98 49.14
C PRO A 15 16.80 2.14 47.87
N THR A 16 17.55 1.04 47.94
CA THR A 16 17.79 0.13 46.80
C THR A 16 16.51 -0.40 46.16
N TRP A 17 15.42 -0.57 46.93
CA TRP A 17 14.10 -0.89 46.40
C TRP A 17 13.54 0.20 45.47
N GLY A 18 13.88 1.47 45.69
CA GLY A 18 13.47 2.58 44.84
C GLY A 18 14.17 2.57 43.48
N ALA A 19 15.42 2.09 43.40
CA ALA A 19 16.09 1.87 42.12
C ALA A 19 15.42 0.75 41.30
N PHE A 20 14.95 -0.32 41.96
CA PHE A 20 14.16 -1.38 41.30
C PHE A 20 12.81 -0.86 40.79
N VAL A 21 12.13 0.01 41.54
CA VAL A 21 10.89 0.65 41.09
C VAL A 21 11.13 1.54 39.87
N LEU A 22 12.16 2.38 39.89
CA LEU A 22 12.51 3.23 38.75
C LEU A 22 12.92 2.42 37.51
N ALA A 23 13.68 1.33 37.69
CA ALA A 23 14.03 0.42 36.61
C ALA A 23 12.79 -0.29 36.03
N GLY A 24 11.85 -0.71 36.88
CA GLY A 24 10.57 -1.27 36.46
C GLY A 24 9.71 -0.30 35.67
N ILE A 25 9.62 0.96 36.12
CA ILE A 25 8.93 2.04 35.40
C ILE A 25 9.60 2.31 34.04
N SER A 26 10.93 2.34 34.00
CA SER A 26 11.71 2.53 32.76
C SER A 26 11.45 1.40 31.76
N LEU A 27 11.46 0.14 32.19
CA LEU A 27 11.15 -1.02 31.36
C LEU A 27 9.72 -0.99 30.82
N LEU A 28 8.74 -0.62 31.66
CA LEU A 28 7.36 -0.42 31.23
C LEU A 28 7.26 0.70 30.19
N TRP A 29 7.98 1.80 30.38
CA TRP A 29 8.02 2.90 29.42
C TRP A 29 8.66 2.49 28.10
N GLN A 30 9.78 1.77 28.13
CA GLN A 30 10.45 1.22 26.95
C GLN A 30 9.51 0.28 26.19
N PHE A 31 8.85 -0.65 26.89
CA PHE A 31 7.90 -1.57 26.28
C PHE A 31 6.71 -0.84 25.63
N VAL A 32 6.14 0.15 26.31
CA VAL A 32 5.04 0.97 25.75
C VAL A 32 5.52 1.75 24.52
N ASN A 33 6.74 2.28 24.54
CA ASN A 33 7.29 3.04 23.43
C ASN A 33 7.62 2.14 22.22
N GLU A 34 8.21 0.97 22.46
CA GLU A 34 8.45 -0.05 21.43
C GLU A 34 7.15 -0.55 20.82
N TRP A 35 6.12 -0.80 21.64
CA TRP A 35 4.82 -1.22 21.15
C TRP A 35 4.15 -0.14 20.29
N ARG A 36 4.20 1.13 20.72
CA ARG A 36 3.72 2.27 19.92
C ARG A 36 4.51 2.42 18.63
N SER A 37 5.84 2.27 18.69
CA SER A 37 6.72 2.34 17.52
C SER A 37 6.41 1.23 16.52
N SER A 38 6.27 -0.01 16.98
CA SER A 38 5.92 -1.17 16.16
C SER A 38 4.56 -0.99 15.47
N LYS A 39 3.56 -0.47 16.21
CA LYS A 39 2.26 -0.12 15.63
C LYS A 39 2.37 0.94 14.53
N LYS A 40 3.13 2.01 14.77
CA LYS A 40 3.37 3.06 13.77
C LYS A 40 4.10 2.53 12.54
N GLN A 41 5.11 1.68 12.72
CA GLN A 41 5.83 1.04 11.61
C GLN A 41 4.92 0.13 10.79
N LYS A 42 4.09 -0.68 11.45
CA LYS A 42 3.12 -1.56 10.77
C LYS A 42 2.11 -0.74 9.95
N LEU A 43 1.59 0.34 10.52
CA LEU A 43 0.64 1.23 9.84
C LEU A 43 1.31 1.92 8.65
N SER A 44 2.49 2.49 8.83
CA SER A 44 3.27 3.11 7.74
C SER A 44 3.58 2.12 6.62
N TYR A 45 3.93 0.87 6.96
CA TYR A 45 4.12 -0.20 5.98
C TYR A 45 2.82 -0.46 5.20
N GLN A 46 1.69 -0.61 5.88
CA GLN A 46 0.39 -0.87 5.24
C GLN A 46 -0.02 0.28 4.29
N LEU A 47 0.12 1.53 4.73
CA LEU A 47 -0.17 2.70 3.89
C LEU A 47 0.71 2.74 2.64
N SER A 48 2.03 2.54 2.80
CA SER A 48 2.97 2.51 1.67
C SER A 48 2.61 1.40 0.66
N ARG A 49 2.11 0.25 1.12
CA ARG A 49 1.66 -0.83 0.23
C ARG A 49 0.37 -0.49 -0.50
N ILE A 50 -0.56 0.21 0.14
CA ILE A 50 -1.78 0.68 -0.53
C ILE A 50 -1.44 1.71 -1.60
N GLU A 51 -0.55 2.66 -1.31
CA GLU A 51 -0.08 3.66 -2.29
C GLU A 51 0.62 3.01 -3.49
N SER A 52 1.44 1.98 -3.25
CA SER A 52 2.06 1.19 -4.32
C SER A 52 1.02 0.46 -5.18
N LEU A 53 -0.05 -0.05 -4.59
CA LEU A 53 -1.15 -0.67 -5.34
C LEU A 53 -1.94 0.37 -6.14
N GLU A 54 -2.20 1.55 -5.60
CA GLU A 54 -2.86 2.65 -6.32
C GLU A 54 -2.04 3.08 -7.55
N ALA A 55 -0.73 3.23 -7.39
CA ALA A 55 0.18 3.51 -8.50
C ALA A 55 0.14 2.39 -9.56
N GLY A 56 0.18 1.12 -9.13
CA GLY A 56 0.10 -0.02 -10.04
C GLY A 56 -1.22 -0.07 -10.83
N VAL A 57 -2.34 0.30 -10.23
CA VAL A 57 -3.63 0.42 -10.93
C VAL A 57 -3.62 1.54 -11.96
N ALA A 58 -3.02 2.69 -11.61
CA ALA A 58 -2.87 3.81 -12.53
C ALA A 58 -1.97 3.45 -13.72
N GLU A 59 -0.89 2.70 -13.50
CA GLU A 59 0.00 2.18 -14.54
C GLU A 59 -0.74 1.20 -15.46
N VAL A 60 -1.43 0.21 -14.89
CA VAL A 60 -2.27 -0.75 -15.66
C VAL A 60 -3.27 0.01 -16.53
N ARG A 61 -3.92 1.04 -15.98
CA ARG A 61 -4.85 1.90 -16.73
C ARG A 61 -4.15 2.61 -17.89
N SER A 62 -2.98 3.18 -17.64
CA SER A 62 -2.19 3.90 -18.66
C SER A 62 -1.76 2.96 -19.80
N TYR A 63 -1.18 1.82 -19.46
CA TYR A 63 -0.75 0.83 -20.44
C TYR A 63 -1.91 0.22 -21.20
N ALA A 64 -3.06 -0.02 -20.55
CA ALA A 64 -4.26 -0.50 -21.22
C ALA A 64 -4.78 0.53 -22.22
N MET A 65 -4.79 1.82 -21.87
CA MET A 65 -5.21 2.87 -22.82
C MET A 65 -4.24 2.98 -23.99
N SER A 66 -2.93 2.97 -23.73
CA SER A 66 -1.93 3.00 -24.80
C SER A 66 -2.08 1.78 -25.72
N TYR A 67 -2.22 0.59 -25.13
CA TYR A 67 -2.42 -0.64 -25.87
C TYR A 67 -3.69 -0.58 -26.72
N TRP A 68 -4.85 -0.28 -26.15
CA TRP A 68 -6.12 -0.40 -26.87
C TRP A 68 -6.38 0.73 -27.88
N LEU A 69 -5.89 1.95 -27.60
CA LEU A 69 -6.14 3.15 -28.41
C LEU A 69 -5.09 3.39 -29.49
N GLN A 70 -3.94 2.72 -29.47
CA GLN A 70 -2.91 2.86 -30.50
C GLN A 70 -2.98 1.71 -31.52
N PRO A 71 -2.46 1.90 -32.75
CA PRO A 71 -2.27 0.79 -33.69
C PRO A 71 -1.28 -0.25 -33.15
N GLU A 72 -1.41 -1.50 -33.59
CA GLU A 72 -0.63 -2.66 -33.10
C GLU A 72 0.89 -2.42 -33.10
N GLN A 73 1.42 -1.83 -34.17
CA GLN A 73 2.85 -1.57 -34.34
C GLN A 73 3.44 -0.68 -33.24
N ALA A 74 2.62 0.20 -32.64
CA ALA A 74 3.03 1.06 -31.53
C ALA A 74 2.72 0.42 -30.16
N GLY A 75 1.63 -0.34 -30.06
CA GLY A 75 1.14 -0.88 -28.79
C GLY A 75 1.73 -2.21 -28.33
N ALA A 76 2.49 -2.94 -29.15
CA ALA A 76 2.98 -4.29 -28.80
C ALA A 76 3.81 -4.34 -27.51
N ARG A 77 4.72 -3.36 -27.32
CA ARG A 77 5.50 -3.21 -26.09
C ARG A 77 4.61 -2.97 -24.87
N ASP A 78 3.64 -2.08 -25.01
CA ASP A 78 2.72 -1.72 -23.92
C ASP A 78 1.83 -2.90 -23.54
N GLY A 79 1.49 -3.78 -24.48
CA GLY A 79 0.80 -5.04 -24.19
C GLY A 79 1.62 -5.98 -23.30
N ILE A 80 2.93 -6.09 -23.53
CA ILE A 80 3.82 -6.89 -22.68
C ILE A 80 3.93 -6.27 -21.28
N MET A 81 4.11 -4.95 -21.20
CA MET A 81 4.16 -4.23 -19.93
C MET A 81 2.83 -4.39 -19.17
N LEU A 82 1.69 -4.32 -19.87
CA LEU A 82 0.38 -4.49 -19.28
C LEU A 82 0.21 -5.86 -18.61
N ILE A 83 0.65 -6.96 -19.24
CA ILE A 83 0.64 -8.29 -18.60
C ILE A 83 1.51 -8.27 -17.34
N HIS A 84 2.71 -7.70 -17.44
CA HIS A 84 3.67 -7.67 -16.35
C HIS A 84 3.07 -6.93 -15.14
N HIS A 85 2.59 -5.69 -15.32
CA HIS A 85 1.99 -4.90 -14.25
C HIS A 85 0.70 -5.54 -13.70
N LEU A 86 -0.14 -6.15 -14.53
CA LEU A 86 -1.31 -6.91 -14.05
C LEU A 86 -0.91 -8.10 -13.17
N ARG A 87 0.16 -8.80 -13.53
CA ARG A 87 0.69 -9.91 -12.73
C ARG A 87 1.23 -9.41 -11.40
N GLU A 88 2.03 -8.34 -11.40
CA GLU A 88 2.58 -7.74 -10.19
C GLU A 88 1.48 -7.21 -9.26
N LEU A 89 0.46 -6.56 -9.82
CA LEU A 89 -0.71 -6.10 -9.09
C LEU A 89 -1.46 -7.28 -8.45
N SER A 90 -1.67 -8.37 -9.19
CA SER A 90 -2.34 -9.57 -8.68
C SER A 90 -1.57 -10.23 -7.53
N VAL A 91 -0.25 -10.36 -7.67
CA VAL A 91 0.62 -10.92 -6.62
C VAL A 91 0.61 -10.02 -5.38
N SER A 92 0.72 -8.71 -5.57
CA SER A 92 0.73 -7.73 -4.48
C SER A 92 -0.61 -7.71 -3.74
N ALA A 93 -1.72 -7.67 -4.48
CA ALA A 93 -3.07 -7.73 -3.91
C ALA A 93 -3.27 -9.00 -3.08
N SER A 94 -2.85 -10.17 -3.60
CA SER A 94 -2.95 -11.44 -2.86
C SER A 94 -2.07 -11.46 -1.62
N ARG A 95 -0.87 -10.88 -1.67
CA ARG A 95 0.05 -10.81 -0.53
C ARG A 95 -0.50 -9.96 0.61
N TYR A 96 -1.24 -8.91 0.28
CA TYR A 96 -1.70 -7.89 1.21
C TYR A 96 -3.18 -8.04 1.60
N GLU A 97 -3.83 -9.14 1.20
CA GLU A 97 -5.23 -9.44 1.49
C GLU A 97 -5.59 -9.25 2.98
N SER A 98 -4.69 -9.65 3.89
CA SER A 98 -4.87 -9.56 5.35
C SER A 98 -5.20 -8.16 5.88
N PHE A 99 -4.77 -7.10 5.19
CA PHE A 99 -5.07 -5.72 5.60
C PHE A 99 -5.81 -4.91 4.53
N LEU A 100 -6.09 -5.50 3.37
CA LEU A 100 -6.98 -4.96 2.34
C LEU A 100 -8.42 -5.46 2.61
N TRP A 101 -8.97 -6.24 1.69
CA TRP A 101 -10.27 -6.89 1.80
C TRP A 101 -10.21 -8.29 1.18
N HIS A 102 -11.09 -9.18 1.66
CA HIS A 102 -11.05 -10.62 1.35
C HIS A 102 -11.21 -10.94 -0.15
N SER A 103 -11.93 -10.11 -0.91
CA SER A 103 -12.16 -10.32 -2.34
C SER A 103 -11.18 -9.59 -3.27
N VAL A 104 -10.12 -8.94 -2.74
CA VAL A 104 -9.23 -8.10 -3.56
C VAL A 104 -8.59 -8.88 -4.72
N LYS A 105 -8.28 -10.16 -4.51
CA LYS A 105 -7.75 -11.04 -5.54
C LYS A 105 -8.74 -11.24 -6.69
N THR A 106 -10.02 -11.39 -6.37
CA THR A 106 -11.10 -11.55 -7.35
C THR A 106 -11.30 -10.27 -8.13
N ASP A 107 -11.28 -9.12 -7.46
CA ASP A 107 -11.45 -7.81 -8.10
C ASP A 107 -10.29 -7.53 -9.10
N VAL A 108 -9.04 -7.83 -8.71
CA VAL A 108 -7.89 -7.70 -9.63
C VAL A 108 -7.93 -8.76 -10.74
N LEU A 109 -8.43 -9.96 -10.47
CA LEU A 109 -8.62 -10.98 -11.50
C LEU A 109 -9.66 -10.52 -12.53
N GLN A 110 -10.75 -9.90 -12.09
CA GLN A 110 -11.74 -9.32 -12.99
C GLN A 110 -11.10 -8.26 -13.90
N LEU A 111 -10.31 -7.34 -13.32
CA LEU A 111 -9.56 -6.35 -14.10
C LEU A 111 -8.66 -7.02 -15.14
N LYS A 112 -7.97 -8.10 -14.77
CA LYS A 112 -7.11 -8.86 -15.70
C LYS A 112 -7.94 -9.52 -16.81
N VAL A 113 -9.06 -10.16 -16.49
CA VAL A 113 -9.92 -10.84 -17.47
C VAL A 113 -10.50 -9.84 -18.46
N GLU A 114 -10.97 -8.70 -17.97
CA GLU A 114 -11.42 -7.59 -18.83
C GLU A 114 -10.27 -7.10 -19.71
N THR A 115 -9.07 -6.93 -19.19
CA THR A 115 -7.95 -6.37 -19.96
C THR A 115 -7.34 -7.34 -20.98
N THR A 116 -7.21 -8.62 -20.62
CA THR A 116 -6.42 -9.62 -21.36
C THR A 116 -7.26 -10.72 -21.99
N GLY A 117 -8.58 -10.53 -22.08
CA GLY A 117 -9.52 -11.47 -22.67
C GLY A 117 -9.26 -11.77 -24.16
N SER A 118 -10.23 -12.41 -24.82
CA SER A 118 -10.08 -13.07 -26.13
C SER A 118 -9.54 -12.22 -27.30
N LYS A 119 -9.45 -10.89 -27.15
CA LYS A 119 -8.95 -9.96 -28.18
C LYS A 119 -7.54 -9.42 -27.88
N PHE A 120 -6.90 -9.89 -26.83
CA PHE A 120 -5.58 -9.43 -26.41
C PHE A 120 -4.47 -10.17 -27.15
N GLN A 121 -3.46 -9.43 -27.62
CA GLN A 121 -2.33 -9.93 -28.42
C GLN A 121 -2.72 -10.72 -29.67
N VAL A 122 -3.83 -10.36 -30.31
CA VAL A 122 -4.23 -10.90 -31.61
C VAL A 122 -3.49 -10.13 -32.72
N ALA A 123 -3.04 -10.85 -33.75
CA ALA A 123 -2.48 -10.24 -34.95
C ALA A 123 -3.55 -9.41 -35.69
N ASP A 124 -3.17 -8.25 -36.23
CA ASP A 124 -4.06 -7.27 -36.85
C ASP A 124 -5.15 -6.76 -35.89
N ARG A 125 -4.77 -6.47 -34.64
CA ARG A 125 -5.72 -5.99 -33.63
C ARG A 125 -6.35 -4.66 -34.07
N PRO A 126 -7.70 -4.56 -34.09
CA PRO A 126 -8.35 -3.30 -34.41
C PRO A 126 -8.10 -2.27 -33.29
N GLN A 127 -7.77 -1.04 -33.70
CA GLN A 127 -7.72 0.10 -32.80
C GLN A 127 -9.13 0.38 -32.26
N LEU A 128 -9.26 0.44 -30.94
CA LEU A 128 -10.54 0.79 -30.31
C LEU A 128 -10.68 2.31 -30.23
N GLN A 129 -11.91 2.79 -30.34
CA GLN A 129 -12.19 4.21 -30.11
C GLN A 129 -12.29 4.49 -28.61
N PRO A 130 -11.96 5.71 -28.13
CA PRO A 130 -12.09 6.06 -26.71
C PRO A 130 -13.49 5.86 -26.11
N GLY A 131 -14.53 5.91 -26.96
CA GLY A 131 -15.92 5.69 -26.56
C GLY A 131 -16.36 4.23 -26.48
N ASP A 132 -15.49 3.27 -26.79
CA ASP A 132 -15.81 1.84 -26.85
C ASP A 132 -16.36 1.33 -25.49
N PRO A 133 -17.47 0.57 -25.49
CA PRO A 133 -18.05 0.00 -24.27
C PRO A 133 -17.04 -0.80 -23.43
N PHE A 134 -16.11 -1.50 -24.10
CA PHE A 134 -15.04 -2.23 -23.45
C PHE A 134 -14.13 -1.30 -22.62
N ILE A 135 -13.67 -0.21 -23.23
CA ILE A 135 -12.81 0.77 -22.57
C ILE A 135 -13.54 1.39 -21.39
N LYS A 136 -14.82 1.72 -21.54
CA LYS A 136 -15.64 2.26 -20.44
C LYS A 136 -15.77 1.28 -19.28
N SER A 137 -16.04 0.01 -19.56
CA SER A 137 -16.13 -1.03 -18.53
C SER A 137 -14.82 -1.19 -17.77
N PHE A 138 -13.71 -1.34 -18.49
CA PHE A 138 -12.38 -1.45 -17.91
C PHE A 138 -12.03 -0.24 -17.03
N MET A 139 -12.32 0.98 -17.51
CA MET A 139 -12.06 2.21 -16.77
C MET A 139 -12.91 2.30 -15.50
N ALA A 140 -14.16 1.83 -15.54
CA ALA A 140 -15.02 1.75 -14.37
C ALA A 140 -14.48 0.76 -13.33
N THR A 141 -14.04 -0.44 -13.75
CA THR A 141 -13.44 -1.45 -12.87
C THR A 141 -12.15 -0.94 -12.24
N ALA A 142 -11.27 -0.32 -13.02
CA ALA A 142 -10.03 0.27 -12.51
C ALA A 142 -10.31 1.40 -11.51
N ALA A 143 -11.30 2.27 -11.81
CA ALA A 143 -11.70 3.36 -10.92
C ALA A 143 -12.32 2.84 -9.61
N ASP A 144 -13.14 1.79 -9.66
CA ASP A 144 -13.70 1.16 -8.45
C ASP A 144 -12.58 0.58 -7.58
N LEU A 145 -11.60 -0.09 -8.18
CA LEU A 145 -10.46 -0.64 -7.44
C LEU A 145 -9.62 0.46 -6.77
N SER A 146 -9.33 1.54 -7.50
CA SER A 146 -8.66 2.72 -6.93
C SER A 146 -9.47 3.37 -5.82
N ARG A 147 -10.81 3.46 -5.95
CA ARG A 147 -11.66 4.02 -4.90
C ARG A 147 -11.60 3.17 -3.63
N ARG A 148 -11.71 1.85 -3.75
CA ARG A 148 -11.63 0.93 -2.61
C ARG A 148 -10.27 0.98 -1.91
N LEU A 149 -9.18 1.10 -2.68
CA LEU A 149 -7.84 1.29 -2.12
C LEU A 149 -7.76 2.58 -1.31
N LYS A 150 -8.29 3.69 -1.85
CA LYS A 150 -8.35 4.98 -1.15
C LYS A 150 -9.21 4.93 0.10
N ASP A 151 -10.42 4.36 0.01
CA ASP A 151 -11.31 4.17 1.15
C ASP A 151 -10.62 3.35 2.24
N ARG A 152 -9.83 2.35 1.85
CA ARG A 152 -9.06 1.53 2.79
C ARG A 152 -7.89 2.27 3.41
N LYS A 153 -7.20 3.12 2.64
CA LYS A 153 -6.17 4.03 3.14
C LYS A 153 -6.75 4.96 4.22
N ASP A 154 -7.85 5.63 3.91
CA ASP A 154 -8.54 6.56 4.80
C ASP A 154 -9.04 5.88 6.09
N GLN A 155 -9.38 4.59 6.03
CA GLN A 155 -9.73 3.79 7.21
C GLN A 155 -8.54 3.46 8.11
N LEU A 156 -7.34 3.30 7.55
CA LEU A 156 -6.13 3.00 8.31
C LEU A 156 -5.48 4.26 8.91
N GLU A 157 -5.79 5.44 8.36
CA GLU A 157 -5.33 6.72 8.88
C GLU A 157 -6.18 7.27 10.04
N LYS A 158 -7.40 6.74 10.22
CA LYS A 158 -8.31 7.07 11.34
C LYS A 158 -8.00 6.29 12.61
#